data_AF-A0A924WA16-F1
#
_entry.id   AF-A0A924WA16-F1
#
_cell.length_a   1.000
_cell.length_b   1.000
_cell.length_c   1.000
_cell.angle_alpha   90.00
_cell.angle_beta   90.00
_cell.angle_gamma   90.00
#
_symmetry.space_group_name_H-M   'P 1'
#
loop_
_entity.id
_entity.type
_entity.pdbx_description
1 polymer ?
#
loop_
_entity_poly.entity_id
_entity_poly.type
_entity_poly.pdbx_seq_one_letter_code
_entity_poly.pdbx_strand_id
1 'polypeptide(L)'
;MQPRRALMFVVLLAMTLFAVVPAARALEGTLYRIENGSSREEGCLPPCLCPIQLFDDYVGTFELIPASSDFCYQYFKVKRVNWVYFNGVRDVRVTGEGEYQVGGCRRPMHRLQLSLSEDGSPTRHFDSGLVSGGGMPDINIAIAVNGFYCFDTVYNISASPVPDKELVPYGLHHTEYLEGCFDPCDCVLRSWIATGGFLLVDINTSNNPARKRRAVIDFVAETFGPIDPPDRSWTGLGIYSTGQSDERLVLDLTDPTVGFHLFDSGFLPYAGPWPEINIDISTNGFFCFNYAFYLHARPL
;
A
#
# COMPACT_ATOMS: atom_id res chain seq x y z
N MET A 1 -59.25 54.06 3.79
CA MET A 1 -58.50 53.25 4.78
C MET A 1 -58.17 51.90 4.12
N GLN A 2 -56.96 51.76 3.60
CA GLN A 2 -56.42 50.50 3.07
C GLN A 2 -55.56 49.83 4.16
N PRO A 3 -55.67 48.51 4.39
CA PRO A 3 -54.62 47.77 5.06
C PRO A 3 -53.65 47.21 4.00
N ARG A 4 -52.39 47.66 4.11
CA ARG A 4 -51.22 47.09 3.46
C ARG A 4 -51.08 45.61 3.86
N ARG A 5 -51.04 44.70 2.89
CA ARG A 5 -50.55 43.33 3.11
C ARG A 5 -49.13 43.25 2.56
N ALA A 6 -48.16 43.25 3.47
CA ALA A 6 -46.77 42.96 3.18
C ALA A 6 -46.66 41.47 2.81
N LEU A 7 -46.19 41.19 1.59
CA LEU A 7 -45.85 39.84 1.15
C LEU A 7 -44.43 39.55 1.66
N MET A 8 -44.33 38.69 2.69
CA MET A 8 -43.08 38.27 3.28
C MET A 8 -42.52 37.11 2.45
N PHE A 9 -41.47 37.36 1.67
CA PHE A 9 -40.70 36.32 0.98
C PHE A 9 -39.86 35.57 2.03
N VAL A 10 -40.27 34.35 2.39
CA VAL A 10 -39.45 33.41 3.15
C VAL A 10 -38.67 32.57 2.13
N VAL A 11 -37.41 32.93 1.89
CA VAL A 11 -36.48 32.11 1.12
C VAL A 11 -35.90 31.06 2.07
N LEU A 12 -36.41 29.83 1.97
CA LEU A 12 -35.80 28.64 2.59
C LEU A 12 -34.51 28.31 1.83
N LEU A 13 -33.37 28.73 2.37
CA LEU A 13 -32.06 28.30 1.90
C LEU A 13 -31.81 26.89 2.45
N ALA A 14 -32.13 25.87 1.64
CA ALA A 14 -31.68 24.51 1.89
C ALA A 14 -30.15 24.46 1.69
N MET A 15 -29.37 24.62 2.76
CA MET A 15 -27.96 24.24 2.76
C MET A 15 -27.90 22.71 2.64
N THR A 16 -27.73 22.22 1.42
CA THR A 16 -27.27 20.85 1.19
C THR A 16 -25.84 20.75 1.70
N LEU A 17 -25.67 20.26 2.93
CA LEU A 17 -24.40 19.74 3.43
C LEU A 17 -24.05 18.51 2.58
N PHE A 18 -23.33 18.71 1.49
CA PHE A 18 -22.64 17.60 0.85
C PHE A 18 -21.53 17.18 1.82
N ALA A 19 -21.68 16.01 2.44
CA ALA A 19 -20.59 15.37 3.15
C ALA A 19 -19.45 15.19 2.15
N VAL A 20 -18.35 15.92 2.37
CA VAL A 20 -17.12 15.74 1.60
C VAL A 20 -16.57 14.38 2.02
N VAL A 21 -16.75 13.37 1.17
CA VAL A 21 -16.12 12.06 1.36
C VAL A 21 -14.61 12.28 1.22
N PRO A 22 -13.78 11.95 2.23
CA PRO A 22 -12.34 11.96 2.05
C PRO A 22 -11.99 10.95 0.95
N ALA A 23 -11.47 11.43 -0.18
CA ALA A 23 -10.95 10.56 -1.21
C ALA A 23 -9.53 10.11 -0.86
N ALA A 24 -9.05 9.03 -1.48
CA ALA A 24 -7.62 8.71 -1.48
C ALA A 24 -6.80 9.96 -1.85
N ARG A 25 -5.65 10.20 -1.21
CA ARG A 25 -4.82 11.33 -1.61
C ARG A 25 -4.27 11.05 -3.01
N ALA A 26 -4.18 12.11 -3.81
CA ALA A 26 -3.48 12.02 -5.07
C ALA A 26 -2.02 11.64 -4.81
N LEU A 27 -1.48 10.76 -5.67
CA LEU A 27 -0.05 10.45 -5.67
C LEU A 27 0.76 11.74 -5.85
N GLU A 28 1.88 11.84 -5.14
CA GLU A 28 2.84 12.94 -5.25
C GLU A 28 3.78 12.75 -6.45
N GLY A 29 3.91 11.50 -6.91
CA GLY A 29 4.75 11.09 -8.01
C GLY A 29 4.10 10.06 -8.92
N THR A 30 4.93 9.34 -9.65
CA THR A 30 4.49 8.27 -10.55
C THR A 30 4.51 6.94 -9.83
N LEU A 31 3.40 6.21 -9.83
CA LEU A 31 3.36 4.85 -9.31
C LEU A 31 4.04 3.89 -10.30
N TYR A 32 4.96 3.09 -9.81
CA TYR A 32 5.60 2.01 -10.53
C TYR A 32 5.09 0.67 -10.03
N ARG A 33 4.95 -0.29 -10.95
CA ARG A 33 4.62 -1.67 -10.67
C ARG A 33 5.80 -2.56 -11.00
N ILE A 34 6.05 -3.54 -10.14
CA ILE A 34 7.01 -4.62 -10.39
C ILE A 34 6.47 -5.50 -11.51
N GLU A 35 7.27 -5.67 -12.55
CA GLU A 35 6.97 -6.46 -13.73
C GLU A 35 7.60 -7.85 -13.66
N ASN A 36 7.17 -8.71 -14.57
CA ASN A 36 7.75 -10.04 -14.74
C ASN A 36 9.26 -9.96 -15.00
N GLY A 37 10.01 -10.96 -14.52
CA GLY A 37 11.47 -10.98 -14.54
C GLY A 37 12.14 -10.35 -13.32
N SER A 38 11.35 -9.81 -12.38
CA SER A 38 11.84 -9.42 -11.06
C SER A 38 11.98 -10.65 -10.15
N SER A 39 12.93 -10.61 -9.23
CA SER A 39 13.15 -11.71 -8.28
C SER A 39 13.75 -11.24 -6.96
N ARG A 40 13.55 -12.03 -5.91
CA ARG A 40 14.37 -11.99 -4.69
C ARG A 40 15.29 -13.19 -4.67
N GLU A 41 16.55 -12.96 -4.38
CA GLU A 41 17.57 -13.98 -4.27
C GLU A 41 18.25 -13.91 -2.91
N GLU A 42 18.54 -15.06 -2.33
CA GLU A 42 19.25 -15.14 -1.06
C GLU A 42 20.20 -16.34 -1.06
N GLY A 43 21.49 -16.09 -0.87
CA GLY A 43 22.51 -17.13 -0.93
C GLY A 43 23.89 -16.57 -1.25
N CYS A 44 24.83 -17.44 -1.60
CA CYS A 44 26.21 -17.03 -1.83
C CYS A 44 26.53 -16.77 -3.30
N LEU A 45 26.67 -15.49 -3.63
CA LEU A 45 27.21 -15.01 -4.89
C LEU A 45 28.71 -15.34 -5.01
N PRO A 46 29.28 -15.26 -6.22
CA PRO A 46 30.72 -15.42 -6.41
C PRO A 46 31.52 -14.52 -5.45
N PRO A 47 32.63 -15.00 -4.86
CA PRO A 47 33.28 -16.30 -5.07
C PRO A 47 32.83 -17.43 -4.12
N CYS A 48 31.89 -17.19 -3.19
CA CYS A 48 31.56 -18.14 -2.13
C CYS A 48 30.70 -19.35 -2.60
N LEU A 49 29.95 -19.21 -3.70
CA LEU A 49 29.34 -20.31 -4.48
C LEU A 49 28.57 -21.37 -3.65
N CYS A 50 27.57 -20.93 -2.88
CA CYS A 50 26.61 -21.81 -2.21
C CYS A 50 25.22 -21.71 -2.89
N PRO A 51 24.28 -22.63 -2.63
CA PRO A 51 22.95 -22.57 -3.24
C PRO A 51 22.28 -21.21 -3.03
N ILE A 52 21.67 -20.69 -4.09
CA ILE A 52 20.88 -19.46 -4.08
C ILE A 52 19.41 -19.87 -4.04
N GLN A 53 18.68 -19.36 -3.06
CA GLN A 53 17.24 -19.46 -3.02
C GLN A 53 16.65 -18.33 -3.86
N LEU A 54 15.81 -18.69 -4.83
CA LEU A 54 15.18 -17.78 -5.77
C LEU A 54 13.67 -17.72 -5.48
N PHE A 55 13.14 -16.50 -5.44
CA PHE A 55 11.71 -16.22 -5.32
C PHE A 55 11.30 -15.34 -6.51
N ASP A 56 10.57 -15.92 -7.46
CA ASP A 56 10.17 -15.33 -8.74
C ASP A 56 8.70 -14.85 -8.77
N ASP A 57 7.95 -15.05 -7.69
CA ASP A 57 6.58 -14.55 -7.52
C ASP A 57 6.52 -13.15 -6.86
N TYR A 58 7.64 -12.44 -6.94
CA TYR A 58 7.85 -11.12 -6.36
C TYR A 58 7.12 -10.05 -7.17
N VAL A 59 6.13 -9.41 -6.53
CA VAL A 59 5.23 -8.43 -7.15
C VAL A 59 4.97 -7.27 -6.20
N GLY A 60 4.47 -6.15 -6.72
CA GLY A 60 4.10 -5.01 -5.89
C GLY A 60 4.26 -3.68 -6.59
N THR A 61 4.27 -2.61 -5.81
CA THR A 61 4.39 -1.24 -6.29
C THR A 61 5.35 -0.41 -5.47
N PHE A 62 5.80 0.71 -6.02
CA PHE A 62 6.45 1.80 -5.29
C PHE A 62 6.16 3.12 -6.00
N GLU A 63 6.30 4.23 -5.29
CA GLU A 63 6.09 5.57 -5.84
C GLU A 63 7.43 6.26 -6.09
N LEU A 64 7.59 6.86 -7.27
CA LEU A 64 8.75 7.64 -7.66
C LEU A 64 8.40 9.13 -7.68
N ILE A 65 8.95 9.89 -6.73
CA ILE A 65 8.65 11.32 -6.54
C ILE A 65 9.86 12.15 -6.98
N PRO A 66 9.73 13.08 -7.95
CA PRO A 66 10.83 13.97 -8.34
C PRO A 66 11.37 14.75 -7.13
N ALA A 67 12.70 14.80 -6.97
CA ALA A 67 13.33 15.49 -5.85
C ALA A 67 14.19 16.68 -6.29
N SER A 68 15.31 16.41 -6.97
CA SER A 68 16.23 17.44 -7.47
C SER A 68 16.87 16.99 -8.77
N SER A 69 17.54 17.90 -9.45
CA SER A 69 18.37 17.57 -10.61
C SER A 69 19.62 18.44 -10.63
N ASP A 70 20.67 17.90 -11.23
CA ASP A 70 21.86 18.63 -11.61
C ASP A 70 22.11 18.46 -13.12
N PHE A 71 23.24 18.96 -13.64
CA PHE A 71 23.55 18.88 -15.06
C PHE A 71 23.72 17.44 -15.58
N CYS A 72 24.11 16.51 -14.70
CA CYS A 72 24.34 15.11 -15.05
C CYS A 72 23.15 14.21 -14.65
N TYR A 73 22.47 14.48 -13.55
CA TYR A 73 21.57 13.52 -12.90
C TYR A 73 20.21 14.11 -12.52
N GLN A 74 19.20 13.25 -12.58
CA GLN A 74 17.90 13.45 -11.94
C GLN A 74 17.83 12.55 -10.70
N TYR A 75 17.28 13.10 -9.62
CA TYR A 75 17.13 12.43 -8.33
C TYR A 75 15.65 12.34 -7.99
N PHE A 76 15.25 11.17 -7.51
CA PHE A 76 13.90 10.86 -7.11
C PHE A 76 13.92 10.25 -5.71
N LYS A 77 12.90 10.57 -4.92
CA LYS A 77 12.57 9.80 -3.72
C LYS A 77 11.76 8.58 -4.14
N VAL A 78 12.10 7.45 -3.56
CA VAL A 78 11.29 6.23 -3.62
C VAL A 78 10.49 6.14 -2.35
N LYS A 79 9.17 6.12 -2.45
CA LYS A 79 8.25 6.02 -1.31
C LYS A 79 7.27 4.89 -1.53
N ARG A 80 6.54 4.54 -0.47
CA ARG A 80 5.43 3.58 -0.52
C ARG A 80 5.80 2.25 -1.17
N VAL A 81 6.99 1.74 -0.87
CA VAL A 81 7.34 0.37 -1.27
C VAL A 81 6.34 -0.57 -0.61
N ASN A 82 5.62 -1.32 -1.43
CA ASN A 82 4.60 -2.27 -1.01
C ASN A 82 4.71 -3.50 -1.92
N TRP A 83 5.63 -4.38 -1.54
CA TRP A 83 5.92 -5.60 -2.29
C TRP A 83 5.57 -6.84 -1.49
N VAL A 84 5.41 -7.94 -2.21
CA VAL A 84 5.10 -9.24 -1.65
C VAL A 84 5.72 -10.34 -2.50
N TYR A 85 6.26 -11.35 -1.84
CA TYR A 85 6.70 -12.60 -2.46
C TYR A 85 6.31 -13.78 -1.56
N PHE A 86 6.19 -14.97 -2.13
CA PHE A 86 5.88 -16.19 -1.40
C PHE A 86 7.17 -16.95 -1.11
N ASN A 87 7.42 -17.23 0.17
CA ASN A 87 8.66 -17.89 0.58
C ASN A 87 8.59 -19.44 0.57
N GLY A 88 7.54 -20.02 0.01
CA GLY A 88 7.25 -21.46 0.07
C GLY A 88 6.26 -21.86 1.17
N VAL A 89 6.04 -20.99 2.17
CA VAL A 89 5.13 -21.23 3.29
C VAL A 89 4.05 -20.16 3.38
N ARG A 90 4.44 -18.88 3.23
CA ARG A 90 3.52 -17.74 3.31
C ARG A 90 3.99 -16.60 2.42
N ASP A 91 3.08 -15.66 2.20
CA ASP A 91 3.41 -14.35 1.66
C ASP A 91 4.24 -13.57 2.70
N VAL A 92 5.36 -12.99 2.24
CA VAL A 92 6.23 -12.09 3.00
C VAL A 92 6.04 -10.69 2.45
N ARG A 93 5.71 -9.74 3.33
CA ARG A 93 5.54 -8.32 2.95
C ARG A 93 6.89 -7.61 2.99
N VAL A 94 7.14 -6.78 2.00
CA VAL A 94 8.32 -5.90 1.95
C VAL A 94 7.86 -4.45 1.86
N THR A 95 8.24 -3.64 2.84
CA THR A 95 7.95 -2.21 2.88
C THR A 95 9.22 -1.39 3.01
N GLY A 96 9.15 -0.10 2.68
CA GLY A 96 10.32 0.76 2.77
C GLY A 96 10.27 1.99 1.89
N GLU A 97 11.45 2.59 1.75
CA GLU A 97 11.68 3.84 1.03
C GLU A 97 13.15 4.00 0.68
N GLY A 98 13.46 4.99 -0.15
CA GLY A 98 14.84 5.33 -0.47
C GLY A 98 14.95 6.37 -1.58
N GLU A 99 15.95 6.20 -2.44
CA GLU A 99 16.33 7.16 -3.46
C GLU A 99 16.72 6.48 -4.77
N TYR A 100 16.33 7.08 -5.88
CA TYR A 100 16.74 6.67 -7.22
C TYR A 100 17.42 7.84 -7.93
N GLN A 101 18.60 7.58 -8.45
CA GLN A 101 19.38 8.50 -9.25
C GLN A 101 19.53 7.94 -10.67
N VAL A 102 19.26 8.74 -11.70
CA VAL A 102 19.40 8.34 -13.10
C VAL A 102 19.92 9.50 -13.96
N GLY A 103 20.77 9.19 -14.94
CA GLY A 103 21.33 10.18 -15.85
C GLY A 103 22.75 9.81 -16.27
N GLY A 104 23.66 10.77 -16.23
CA GLY A 104 25.09 10.58 -16.45
C GLY A 104 25.62 11.47 -17.58
N CYS A 105 26.62 12.30 -17.27
CA CYS A 105 27.16 13.29 -18.20
C CYS A 105 27.91 12.71 -19.41
N ARG A 106 28.44 11.50 -19.30
CA ARG A 106 29.23 10.86 -20.37
C ARG A 106 28.58 9.59 -20.90
N ARG A 107 27.91 8.85 -20.02
CA ARG A 107 27.23 7.59 -20.30
C ARG A 107 26.02 7.48 -19.37
N PRO A 108 24.94 6.84 -19.82
CA PRO A 108 23.82 6.50 -18.94
C PRO A 108 24.30 5.65 -17.76
N MET A 109 23.99 6.12 -16.56
CA MET A 109 24.23 5.49 -15.27
C MET A 109 23.01 5.71 -14.38
N HIS A 110 22.76 4.77 -13.48
CA HIS A 110 21.76 4.91 -12.44
C HIS A 110 22.16 4.18 -11.16
N ARG A 111 21.53 4.55 -10.05
CA ARG A 111 21.70 3.92 -8.73
C ARG A 111 20.37 3.92 -8.00
N LEU A 112 20.01 2.79 -7.42
CA LEU A 112 18.87 2.63 -6.53
C LEU A 112 19.37 2.25 -5.15
N GLN A 113 18.93 3.01 -4.15
CA GLN A 113 19.21 2.77 -2.75
C GLN A 113 17.89 2.67 -2.00
N LEU A 114 17.64 1.55 -1.32
CA LEU A 114 16.41 1.34 -0.56
C LEU A 114 16.73 0.90 0.86
N SER A 115 15.87 1.28 1.78
CA SER A 115 15.84 0.76 3.15
C SER A 115 14.55 -0.06 3.28
N LEU A 116 14.68 -1.39 3.35
CA LEU A 116 13.56 -2.33 3.26
C LEU A 116 13.38 -3.14 4.55
N SER A 117 12.13 -3.35 4.94
CA SER A 117 11.70 -4.20 6.05
C SER A 117 10.88 -5.38 5.52
N GLU A 118 11.20 -6.60 5.97
CA GLU A 118 10.45 -7.82 5.66
C GLU A 118 9.59 -8.23 6.87
N ASP A 119 8.27 -8.33 6.70
CA ASP A 119 7.29 -8.64 7.77
C ASP A 119 7.48 -7.78 9.05
N GLY A 120 7.84 -6.50 8.89
CA GLY A 120 8.06 -5.59 10.02
C GLY A 120 9.39 -5.78 10.76
N SER A 121 10.29 -6.63 10.24
CA SER A 121 11.65 -6.80 10.77
C SER A 121 12.46 -5.50 10.68
N PRO A 122 13.57 -5.35 11.45
CA PRO A 122 14.44 -4.19 11.32
C PRO A 122 14.86 -3.94 9.88
N THR A 123 14.80 -2.67 9.48
CA THR A 123 15.11 -2.24 8.12
C THR A 123 16.57 -2.55 7.75
N ARG A 124 16.79 -3.10 6.56
CA ARG A 124 18.11 -3.33 5.96
C ARG A 124 18.34 -2.37 4.79
N HIS A 125 19.56 -1.90 4.63
CA HIS A 125 19.95 -1.05 3.50
C HIS A 125 20.36 -1.90 2.30
N PHE A 126 19.84 -1.57 1.13
CA PHE A 126 20.13 -2.19 -0.14
C PHE A 126 20.62 -1.13 -1.12
N ASP A 127 21.65 -1.46 -1.89
CA ASP A 127 22.26 -0.55 -2.85
C ASP A 127 22.67 -1.31 -4.12
N SER A 128 22.38 -0.71 -5.28
CA SER A 128 22.86 -1.22 -6.56
C SER A 128 24.32 -0.86 -6.84
N GLY A 129 24.85 0.15 -6.13
CA GLY A 129 25.97 0.93 -6.61
C GLY A 129 25.61 1.74 -7.86
N LEU A 130 26.55 2.54 -8.36
CA LEU A 130 26.34 3.28 -9.60
C LEU A 130 26.64 2.35 -10.79
N VAL A 131 25.61 1.91 -11.49
CA VAL A 131 25.71 0.93 -12.59
C VAL A 131 25.38 1.57 -13.93
N SER A 132 25.91 0.98 -15.00
CA SER A 132 25.70 1.48 -16.35
C SER A 132 24.30 1.11 -16.86
N GLY A 133 23.73 1.98 -17.68
CA GLY A 133 22.40 1.84 -18.21
C GLY A 133 21.45 2.80 -17.51
N GLY A 134 20.27 2.30 -17.18
CA GLY A 134 19.17 3.16 -16.79
C GLY A 134 18.53 3.87 -17.97
N GLY A 135 17.37 4.44 -17.68
CA GLY A 135 16.47 5.04 -18.64
C GLY A 135 15.15 5.27 -17.92
N MET A 136 14.32 6.15 -18.47
CA MET A 136 12.92 6.26 -18.10
C MET A 136 12.11 5.99 -19.36
N PRO A 137 10.91 5.38 -19.27
CA PRO A 137 10.18 5.11 -18.04
C PRO A 137 10.61 3.83 -17.29
N ASP A 138 11.09 2.79 -17.97
CA ASP A 138 11.28 1.49 -17.32
C ASP A 138 12.56 1.42 -16.47
N ILE A 139 12.46 0.75 -15.32
CA ILE A 139 13.57 0.55 -14.38
C ILE A 139 13.95 -0.93 -14.39
N ASN A 140 15.20 -1.23 -14.70
CA ASN A 140 15.77 -2.57 -14.55
C ASN A 140 17.09 -2.45 -13.79
N ILE A 141 17.10 -2.87 -12.53
CA ILE A 141 18.25 -2.71 -11.64
C ILE A 141 18.21 -3.76 -10.52
N ALA A 142 19.39 -4.23 -10.10
CA ALA A 142 19.52 -5.09 -8.93
C ALA A 142 20.02 -4.26 -7.74
N ILE A 143 19.56 -4.58 -6.52
CA ILE A 143 20.04 -3.99 -5.27
C ILE A 143 20.39 -5.10 -4.28
N ALA A 144 21.43 -4.89 -3.48
CA ALA A 144 21.94 -5.90 -2.55
C ALA A 144 22.34 -5.31 -1.21
N VAL A 145 22.36 -6.14 -0.15
CA VAL A 145 22.77 -5.71 1.20
C VAL A 145 24.29 -5.61 1.29
N ASN A 146 24.99 -6.60 0.74
CA ASN A 146 26.45 -6.76 0.88
C ASN A 146 27.19 -6.48 -0.44
N GLY A 147 26.59 -5.71 -1.35
CA GLY A 147 27.24 -5.27 -2.58
C GLY A 147 27.52 -6.41 -3.58
N PHE A 148 26.65 -7.42 -3.62
CA PHE A 148 26.70 -8.55 -4.54
C PHE A 148 27.89 -9.49 -4.30
N TYR A 149 28.28 -9.66 -3.04
CA TYR A 149 29.47 -10.42 -2.67
C TYR A 149 29.17 -11.50 -1.64
N CYS A 150 29.56 -12.74 -1.96
CA CYS A 150 29.36 -13.89 -1.07
C CYS A 150 27.90 -13.97 -0.59
N PHE A 151 27.66 -14.25 0.69
CA PHE A 151 26.28 -14.34 1.18
C PHE A 151 25.59 -12.98 1.14
N ASP A 152 24.55 -12.87 0.32
CA ASP A 152 23.82 -11.63 0.11
C ASP A 152 22.31 -11.89 -0.04
N THR A 153 21.53 -10.84 0.17
CA THR A 153 20.13 -10.76 -0.22
C THR A 153 20.03 -9.77 -1.36
N VAL A 154 19.54 -10.21 -2.51
CA VAL A 154 19.43 -9.40 -3.73
C VAL A 154 17.98 -9.28 -4.14
N TYR A 155 17.57 -8.07 -4.52
CA TYR A 155 16.34 -7.84 -5.25
C TYR A 155 16.69 -7.42 -6.67
N ASN A 156 16.30 -8.23 -7.66
CA ASN A 156 16.30 -7.86 -9.07
C ASN A 156 14.96 -7.20 -9.38
N ILE A 157 14.99 -5.94 -9.76
CA ILE A 157 13.79 -5.12 -9.94
C ILE A 157 13.66 -4.75 -11.41
N SER A 158 12.62 -5.28 -12.05
CA SER A 158 12.08 -4.83 -13.32
C SER A 158 10.76 -4.13 -13.03
N ALA A 159 10.62 -2.85 -13.39
CA ALA A 159 9.43 -2.07 -13.07
C ALA A 159 9.06 -1.08 -14.16
N SER A 160 7.76 -0.84 -14.32
CA SER A 160 7.21 0.12 -15.29
C SER A 160 6.18 1.05 -14.62
N PRO A 161 5.96 2.28 -15.12
CA PRO A 161 4.89 3.15 -14.63
C PRO A 161 3.51 2.51 -14.80
N VAL A 162 2.68 2.63 -13.77
CA VAL A 162 1.27 2.25 -13.83
C VAL A 162 0.50 3.33 -14.60
N PRO A 163 -0.18 3.00 -15.71
CA PRO A 163 -1.02 3.97 -16.41
C PRO A 163 -2.19 4.43 -15.54
N ASP A 164 -2.56 5.72 -15.61
CA ASP A 164 -3.66 6.29 -14.79
C ASP A 164 -4.98 5.52 -14.91
N LYS A 165 -5.28 4.95 -16.09
CA LYS A 165 -6.47 4.13 -16.34
C LYS A 165 -6.53 2.83 -15.53
N GLU A 166 -5.39 2.37 -15.01
CA GLU A 166 -5.26 1.18 -14.16
C GLU A 166 -5.34 1.52 -12.66
N LEU A 167 -5.33 2.82 -12.32
CA LEU A 167 -5.55 3.29 -10.95
C LEU A 167 -7.06 3.37 -10.70
N VAL A 168 -7.61 2.34 -10.04
CA VAL A 168 -9.05 2.29 -9.76
C VAL A 168 -9.33 2.88 -8.38
N PRO A 169 -10.01 4.03 -8.26
CA PRO A 169 -10.34 4.60 -6.96
C PRO A 169 -11.49 3.83 -6.30
N TYR A 170 -11.32 3.53 -5.03
CA TYR A 170 -12.33 2.93 -4.16
C TYR A 170 -12.71 3.91 -3.06
N GLY A 171 -14.01 3.99 -2.78
CA GLY A 171 -14.52 4.63 -1.57
C GLY A 171 -14.78 3.61 -0.47
N LEU A 172 -14.71 4.05 0.79
CA LEU A 172 -15.28 3.33 1.92
C LEU A 172 -16.75 3.74 2.09
N HIS A 173 -17.65 2.77 2.16
CA HIS A 173 -19.10 2.98 2.28
C HIS A 173 -19.62 2.07 3.38
N HIS A 174 -20.33 2.58 4.38
CA HIS A 174 -20.81 1.76 5.51
C HIS A 174 -19.70 1.02 6.27
N THR A 175 -18.44 1.46 6.16
CA THR A 175 -17.34 0.88 6.93
C THR A 175 -17.45 1.30 8.40
N GLU A 176 -17.26 0.34 9.30
CA GLU A 176 -17.26 0.55 10.74
C GLU A 176 -15.85 0.27 11.27
N TYR A 177 -15.34 1.18 12.11
CA TYR A 177 -14.09 0.99 12.85
C TYR A 177 -14.42 0.64 14.30
N LEU A 178 -13.74 -0.36 14.84
CA LEU A 178 -13.92 -0.83 16.20
C LEU A 178 -12.62 -0.80 16.98
N GLU A 179 -12.72 -0.42 18.26
CA GLU A 179 -11.60 -0.43 19.21
C GLU A 179 -12.09 -0.97 20.56
N GLY A 180 -11.44 -2.01 21.06
CA GLY A 180 -11.77 -2.59 22.37
C GLY A 180 -11.58 -4.09 22.40
N CYS A 181 -12.27 -4.75 23.32
CA CYS A 181 -12.13 -6.19 23.52
C CYS A 181 -13.16 -6.97 22.72
N PHE A 182 -12.66 -7.98 22.04
CA PHE A 182 -13.41 -9.09 21.48
C PHE A 182 -13.25 -10.31 22.39
N ASP A 183 -14.11 -11.31 22.19
CA ASP A 183 -14.03 -12.56 22.92
C ASP A 183 -12.59 -13.14 22.88
N PRO A 184 -12.08 -13.72 23.98
CA PRO A 184 -12.74 -13.97 25.27
C PRO A 184 -12.51 -12.85 26.32
N CYS A 185 -12.00 -11.68 25.93
CA CYS A 185 -11.70 -10.63 26.91
C CYS A 185 -12.90 -9.70 27.14
N ASP A 186 -13.13 -9.32 28.39
CA ASP A 186 -14.18 -8.38 28.78
C ASP A 186 -13.62 -6.96 28.93
N CYS A 187 -13.86 -6.11 27.93
CA CYS A 187 -13.76 -4.66 28.07
C CYS A 187 -14.69 -3.96 27.07
N VAL A 188 -14.83 -2.63 27.19
CA VAL A 188 -15.73 -1.86 26.34
C VAL A 188 -15.27 -1.93 24.89
N LEU A 189 -16.13 -2.44 24.02
CA LEU A 189 -16.01 -2.32 22.57
C LEU A 189 -16.66 -1.00 22.12
N ARG A 190 -15.91 -0.19 21.41
CA ARG A 190 -16.37 1.09 20.84
C ARG A 190 -16.40 1.00 19.33
N SER A 191 -17.28 1.76 18.71
CA SER A 191 -17.48 1.78 17.27
C SER A 191 -17.65 3.21 16.75
N TRP A 192 -17.13 3.42 15.54
CA TRP A 192 -17.22 4.65 14.76
C TRP A 192 -17.54 4.33 13.31
N ILE A 193 -18.19 5.27 12.63
CA ILE A 193 -18.30 5.22 11.17
C ILE A 193 -16.94 5.63 10.61
N ALA A 194 -16.39 4.86 9.69
CA ALA A 194 -15.18 5.22 8.96
C ALA A 194 -15.52 5.60 7.51
N THR A 195 -14.96 6.71 7.06
CA THR A 195 -15.09 7.19 5.68
C THR A 195 -13.70 7.45 5.10
N GLY A 196 -13.57 7.33 3.78
CA GLY A 196 -12.26 7.40 3.16
C GLY A 196 -12.22 6.67 1.83
N GLY A 197 -11.03 6.22 1.45
CA GLY A 197 -10.82 5.49 0.22
C GLY A 197 -9.38 5.04 0.03
N PHE A 198 -9.13 4.42 -1.12
CA PHE A 198 -7.80 3.99 -1.57
C PHE A 198 -7.78 3.86 -3.09
N LEU A 199 -6.60 3.76 -3.67
CA LEU A 199 -6.44 3.31 -5.05
C LEU A 199 -6.14 1.81 -5.04
N LEU A 200 -6.74 1.08 -5.98
CA LEU A 200 -6.50 -0.33 -6.18
C LEU A 200 -5.84 -0.55 -7.55
N VAL A 201 -4.74 -1.31 -7.56
CA VAL A 201 -3.95 -1.59 -8.76
C VAL A 201 -3.70 -3.09 -8.89
N ASP A 202 -3.97 -3.65 -10.07
CA ASP A 202 -3.60 -5.03 -10.37
C ASP A 202 -2.07 -5.19 -10.45
N ILE A 203 -1.53 -6.10 -9.64
CA ILE A 203 -0.08 -6.42 -9.57
C ILE A 203 0.21 -7.88 -9.94
N ASN A 204 -0.69 -8.50 -10.70
CA ASN A 204 -0.57 -9.89 -11.16
C ASN A 204 0.37 -10.03 -12.34
N THR A 205 1.62 -9.63 -12.14
CA THR A 205 2.67 -9.69 -13.15
C THR A 205 3.48 -10.98 -13.07
N SER A 206 3.45 -11.68 -11.93
CA SER A 206 4.06 -13.00 -11.79
C SER A 206 3.23 -14.10 -12.47
N ASN A 207 3.92 -15.16 -12.91
CA ASN A 207 3.30 -16.30 -13.58
C ASN A 207 2.45 -17.20 -12.66
N ASN A 208 2.26 -16.87 -11.39
CA ASN A 208 1.47 -17.69 -10.46
C ASN A 208 -0.04 -17.51 -10.73
N PRO A 209 -0.73 -18.47 -11.38
CA PRO A 209 -2.13 -18.29 -11.75
C PRO A 209 -3.08 -18.52 -10.57
N ALA A 210 -2.58 -19.02 -9.43
CA ALA A 210 -3.41 -19.48 -8.34
C ALA A 210 -3.97 -18.35 -7.47
N ARG A 211 -3.33 -17.17 -7.49
CA ARG A 211 -3.71 -16.03 -6.63
C ARG A 211 -3.57 -14.73 -7.40
N LYS A 212 -4.67 -13.99 -7.48
CA LYS A 212 -4.69 -12.62 -7.98
C LYS A 212 -4.44 -11.66 -6.82
N ARG A 213 -3.34 -10.91 -6.86
CA ARG A 213 -2.94 -9.85 -5.94
C ARG A 213 -3.21 -8.47 -6.55
N ARG A 214 -3.59 -7.53 -5.69
CA ARG A 214 -3.79 -6.11 -5.99
C ARG A 214 -3.13 -5.29 -4.89
N ALA A 215 -2.45 -4.22 -5.28
CA ALA A 215 -1.90 -3.27 -4.34
C ALA A 215 -2.99 -2.28 -3.92
N VAL A 216 -3.16 -2.13 -2.62
CA VAL A 216 -3.92 -1.04 -1.99
C VAL A 216 -2.94 0.10 -1.77
N ILE A 217 -3.15 1.21 -2.46
CA ILE A 217 -2.29 2.38 -2.43
C ILE A 217 -3.02 3.52 -1.72
N ASP A 218 -2.30 4.15 -0.78
CA ASP A 218 -2.78 5.30 -0.01
C ASP A 218 -4.17 5.07 0.58
N PHE A 219 -4.29 4.00 1.38
CA PHE A 219 -5.47 3.81 2.20
C PHE A 219 -5.60 4.98 3.16
N VAL A 220 -6.78 5.59 3.20
CA VAL A 220 -7.15 6.64 4.14
C VAL A 220 -8.49 6.28 4.75
N ALA A 221 -8.58 6.31 6.08
CA ALA A 221 -9.84 6.20 6.80
C ALA A 221 -9.88 7.20 7.97
N GLU A 222 -10.88 8.07 7.94
CA GLU A 222 -11.20 9.00 9.02
C GLU A 222 -12.44 8.49 9.74
N THR A 223 -12.37 8.36 11.06
CA THR A 223 -13.48 7.86 11.89
C THR A 223 -14.28 9.01 12.48
N PHE A 224 -15.60 8.89 12.53
CA PHE A 224 -16.50 9.88 13.12
C PHE A 224 -17.44 9.19 14.11
N GLY A 225 -17.50 9.69 15.34
CA GLY A 225 -18.29 9.09 16.42
C GLY A 225 -19.01 10.10 17.31
N PRO A 226 -20.12 9.69 17.97
CA PRO A 226 -20.93 10.57 18.80
C PRO A 226 -20.34 10.84 20.20
N ILE A 227 -19.27 10.15 20.61
CA ILE A 227 -18.72 10.21 21.98
C ILE A 227 -17.19 10.19 21.92
N ASP A 228 -16.57 11.10 22.68
CA ASP A 228 -15.14 11.15 23.04
C ASP A 228 -14.66 9.75 23.50
N PRO A 229 -13.75 9.10 22.76
CA PRO A 229 -12.34 9.49 22.60
C PRO A 229 -12.02 9.94 21.15
N PRO A 230 -10.79 10.41 20.84
CA PRO A 230 -10.56 11.20 19.63
C PRO A 230 -10.79 10.38 18.35
N ASP A 231 -11.35 11.06 17.34
CA ASP A 231 -11.39 10.58 15.97
C ASP A 231 -10.01 10.05 15.54
N ARG A 232 -9.99 8.88 14.88
CA ARG A 232 -8.81 8.25 14.32
C ARG A 232 -8.62 8.65 12.86
N SER A 233 -7.36 8.77 12.46
CA SER A 233 -6.96 9.01 11.08
C SER A 233 -5.95 7.94 10.69
N TRP A 234 -6.43 6.93 9.97
CA TRP A 234 -5.61 5.82 9.52
C TRP A 234 -5.10 6.08 8.11
N THR A 235 -3.80 5.93 7.91
CA THR A 235 -3.18 5.99 6.59
C THR A 235 -2.25 4.82 6.36
N GLY A 236 -2.16 4.32 5.13
CA GLY A 236 -1.32 3.17 4.88
C GLY A 236 -1.36 2.58 3.48
N LEU A 237 -0.82 1.37 3.38
CA LEU A 237 -0.72 0.59 2.14
C LEU A 237 -1.15 -0.85 2.44
N GLY A 238 -1.40 -1.63 1.41
CA GLY A 238 -1.79 -3.01 1.64
C GLY A 238 -1.79 -3.87 0.39
N ILE A 239 -2.10 -5.15 0.60
CA ILE A 239 -2.26 -6.11 -0.49
C ILE A 239 -3.62 -6.77 -0.30
N TYR A 240 -4.45 -6.70 -1.35
CA TYR A 240 -5.67 -7.49 -1.46
C TYR A 240 -5.41 -8.68 -2.37
N SER A 241 -5.72 -9.88 -1.91
CA SER A 241 -5.50 -11.12 -2.64
C SER A 241 -6.78 -11.92 -2.75
N THR A 242 -7.03 -12.48 -3.94
CA THR A 242 -8.14 -13.41 -4.21
C THR A 242 -7.59 -14.67 -4.86
N GLY A 243 -7.87 -15.84 -4.28
CA GLY A 243 -7.63 -17.13 -4.91
C GLY A 243 -8.90 -17.65 -5.60
N GLN A 244 -9.03 -18.98 -5.71
CA GLN A 244 -10.20 -19.60 -6.33
C GLN A 244 -11.47 -19.54 -5.46
N SER A 245 -11.29 -19.60 -4.14
CA SER A 245 -12.39 -19.66 -3.18
C SER A 245 -12.12 -18.86 -1.91
N ASP A 246 -10.99 -18.17 -1.85
CA ASP A 246 -10.54 -17.41 -0.68
C ASP A 246 -10.14 -15.99 -1.05
N GLU A 247 -10.22 -15.10 -0.07
CA GLU A 247 -9.68 -13.76 -0.12
C GLU A 247 -8.91 -13.42 1.15
N ARG A 248 -8.03 -12.43 1.02
CA ARG A 248 -7.27 -11.88 2.14
C ARG A 248 -6.93 -10.43 1.86
N LEU A 249 -7.17 -9.56 2.84
CA LEU A 249 -6.74 -8.17 2.85
C LEU A 249 -5.75 -7.97 3.99
N VAL A 250 -4.58 -7.44 3.65
CA VAL A 250 -3.57 -7.05 4.65
C VAL A 250 -3.24 -5.58 4.46
N LEU A 251 -3.40 -4.78 5.51
CA LEU A 251 -3.10 -3.34 5.52
C LEU A 251 -2.06 -3.01 6.59
N ASP A 252 -1.03 -2.27 6.20
CA ASP A 252 -0.05 -1.63 7.05
C ASP A 252 -0.52 -0.20 7.34
N LEU A 253 -1.20 0.00 8.47
CA LEU A 253 -1.85 1.28 8.79
C LEU A 253 -1.14 2.00 9.94
N THR A 254 -1.07 3.31 9.85
CA THR A 254 -0.56 4.19 10.91
C THR A 254 -1.62 5.19 11.31
N ASP A 255 -1.84 5.33 12.60
CA ASP A 255 -2.61 6.41 13.21
C ASP A 255 -1.66 7.31 14.05
N PRO A 256 -1.81 8.65 14.01
CA PRO A 256 -0.95 9.57 14.76
C PRO A 256 -0.93 9.37 16.27
N THR A 257 -1.97 8.74 16.83
CA THR A 257 -2.16 8.56 18.27
C THR A 257 -1.74 7.17 18.74
N VAL A 258 -2.12 6.12 18.02
CA VAL A 258 -1.84 4.71 18.41
C VAL A 258 -0.68 4.08 17.65
N GLY A 259 -0.12 4.78 16.66
CA GLY A 259 1.05 4.35 15.91
C GLY A 259 0.73 3.34 14.81
N PHE A 260 1.74 2.56 14.45
CA PHE A 260 1.69 1.57 13.38
C PHE A 260 1.03 0.27 13.84
N HIS A 261 0.16 -0.28 12.98
CA HIS A 261 -0.54 -1.55 13.17
C HIS A 261 -0.68 -2.31 11.85
N LEU A 262 -0.48 -3.62 11.91
CA LEU A 262 -0.77 -4.54 10.81
C LEU A 262 -2.20 -5.08 10.98
N PHE A 263 -3.08 -4.77 10.04
CA PHE A 263 -4.42 -5.31 9.97
C PHE A 263 -4.45 -6.47 8.97
N ASP A 264 -4.99 -7.61 9.39
CA ASP A 264 -5.07 -8.81 8.56
C ASP A 264 -6.45 -9.46 8.73
N SER A 265 -7.09 -9.79 7.60
CA SER A 265 -8.34 -10.57 7.61
C SER A 265 -8.11 -12.05 7.89
N GLY A 266 -6.87 -12.52 7.75
CA GLY A 266 -6.60 -13.94 7.49
C GLY A 266 -7.17 -14.37 6.13
N PHE A 267 -7.16 -15.67 5.87
CA PHE A 267 -7.80 -16.24 4.68
C PHE A 267 -9.27 -16.51 4.97
N LEU A 268 -10.14 -15.78 4.29
CA LEU A 268 -11.59 -15.91 4.42
C LEU A 268 -12.17 -16.52 3.14
N PRO A 269 -13.28 -17.27 3.21
CA PRO A 269 -14.02 -17.66 2.01
C PRO A 269 -14.39 -16.42 1.21
N TYR A 270 -14.21 -16.46 -0.11
CA TYR A 270 -14.56 -15.36 -0.99
C TYR A 270 -16.07 -15.07 -0.90
N ALA A 271 -16.45 -13.91 -0.38
CA ALA A 271 -17.82 -13.65 0.09
C ALA A 271 -18.60 -12.63 -0.77
N GLY A 272 -17.95 -11.88 -1.66
CA GLY A 272 -18.56 -10.72 -2.33
C GLY A 272 -18.60 -10.76 -3.86
N PRO A 273 -19.55 -10.08 -4.52
CA PRO A 273 -19.47 -9.84 -5.95
C PRO A 273 -18.31 -8.88 -6.24
N TRP A 274 -17.33 -9.30 -7.05
CA TRP A 274 -16.34 -8.38 -7.61
C TRP A 274 -17.08 -7.32 -8.44
N PRO A 275 -16.78 -6.01 -8.32
CA PRO A 275 -15.59 -5.42 -7.71
C PRO A 275 -15.74 -4.89 -6.27
N GLU A 276 -16.73 -5.32 -5.50
CA GLU A 276 -16.85 -4.92 -4.09
C GLU A 276 -15.84 -5.67 -3.22
N ILE A 277 -15.29 -4.99 -2.22
CA ILE A 277 -14.42 -5.56 -1.19
C ILE A 277 -15.15 -5.41 0.14
N ASN A 278 -15.69 -6.53 0.63
CA ASN A 278 -16.43 -6.61 1.88
C ASN A 278 -15.70 -7.60 2.77
N ILE A 279 -14.83 -7.10 3.66
CA ILE A 279 -13.90 -7.94 4.41
C ILE A 279 -13.60 -7.35 5.78
N ASP A 280 -13.61 -8.21 6.80
CA ASP A 280 -13.28 -7.79 8.15
C ASP A 280 -11.78 -7.97 8.39
N ILE A 281 -11.12 -6.94 8.88
CA ILE A 281 -9.68 -6.94 9.17
C ILE A 281 -9.43 -6.51 10.62
N SER A 282 -8.42 -7.08 11.25
CA SER A 282 -8.05 -6.68 12.61
C SER A 282 -6.58 -6.88 12.91
N THR A 283 -6.09 -6.24 13.96
CA THR A 283 -4.69 -6.32 14.40
C THR A 283 -4.33 -7.60 15.17
N ASN A 284 -5.33 -8.27 15.75
CA ASN A 284 -5.14 -9.47 16.55
C ASN A 284 -6.21 -10.55 16.30
N GLY A 285 -6.65 -10.71 15.04
CA GLY A 285 -7.57 -11.79 14.64
C GLY A 285 -8.89 -11.84 15.43
N PHE A 286 -9.46 -10.68 15.75
CA PHE A 286 -10.67 -10.53 16.59
C PHE A 286 -10.58 -11.23 17.96
N PHE A 287 -9.37 -11.31 18.52
CA PHE A 287 -9.12 -11.93 19.81
C PHE A 287 -8.69 -10.91 20.85
N CYS A 288 -9.44 -10.83 21.96
CA CYS A 288 -9.15 -9.87 23.04
C CYS A 288 -9.06 -8.42 22.55
N PHE A 289 -8.16 -7.59 23.10
CA PHE A 289 -8.05 -6.19 22.68
C PHE A 289 -7.59 -6.07 21.23
N ASN A 290 -8.31 -5.30 20.43
CA ASN A 290 -8.08 -5.20 18.99
C ASN A 290 -8.52 -3.85 18.42
N TYR A 291 -7.84 -3.44 17.35
CA TYR A 291 -8.32 -2.47 16.38
C TYR A 291 -8.85 -3.24 15.17
N ALA A 292 -10.07 -2.92 14.73
CA ALA A 292 -10.69 -3.64 13.62
C ALA A 292 -11.45 -2.71 12.68
N PHE A 293 -11.57 -3.14 11.42
CA PHE A 293 -12.49 -2.59 10.46
C PHE A 293 -13.44 -3.68 9.98
N TYR A 294 -14.73 -3.40 10.00
CA TYR A 294 -15.69 -4.06 9.14
C TYR A 294 -15.72 -3.29 7.83
N LEU A 295 -14.82 -3.68 6.93
CA LEU A 295 -14.49 -2.90 5.73
C LEU A 295 -15.46 -3.22 4.60
N HIS A 296 -16.04 -2.16 4.08
CA HIS A 296 -16.95 -2.18 2.95
C HIS A 296 -16.51 -1.12 1.94
N ALA A 297 -15.99 -1.57 0.80
CA ALA A 297 -15.43 -0.71 -0.23
C ALA A 297 -15.94 -1.08 -1.62
N ARG A 298 -16.15 -0.07 -2.46
CA ARG A 298 -16.50 -0.26 -3.88
C ARG A 298 -15.88 0.84 -4.75
N PRO A 299 -15.69 0.59 -6.07
CA PRO A 299 -15.21 1.59 -7.00
C PRO A 299 -16.06 2.87 -6.98
N LEU A 300 -15.43 4.02 -7.22
CA LEU A 300 -16.08 5.33 -7.38
C LEU A 300 -16.62 5.57 -8.80
#